data_AF-A0A5S9MHC6-F1
#
_entry.id   AF-A0A5S9MHC6-F1
#
_cell.length_a   1.000
_cell.length_b   1.000
_cell.length_c   1.000
_cell.angle_alpha   90.00
_cell.angle_beta   90.00
_cell.angle_gamma   90.00
#
_symmetry.space_group_name_H-M   'P 1'
#
loop_
_entity.id
_entity.type
_entity.pdbx_description
1 polymer ?
#
loop_
_entity_poly.entity_id
_entity_poly.type
_entity_poly.pdbx_seq_one_letter_code
_entity_poly.pdbx_strand_id
1 'polypeptide(L)'
;MVNHKESITSYQASAIIANTTLGASMMILPRAMAQAATTPDGWIALLLMSVIYIVFIFFVNVLMMKKVPFSSYYDYTNEGLGKWIGALANLLIIVYFLGVASYEVRAMSEMVKFFLLQNTPVAVTMISFILVGLYLVVGGIGDFARLCPFFPHCDLDYLICCIWTQCSRI
;
A
#
# COMPACT_ATOMS: atom_id res chain seq x y z
N MET A 1 0.79 17.46 -25.71
CA MET A 1 2.04 18.01 -25.16
C MET A 1 1.98 17.85 -23.65
N VAL A 2 2.56 16.79 -23.08
CA VAL A 2 2.66 16.63 -21.63
C VAL A 2 4.15 16.47 -21.32
N ASN A 3 4.78 17.62 -21.10
CA ASN A 3 6.12 17.71 -20.54
C ASN A 3 5.98 18.44 -19.22
N HIS A 4 5.79 17.65 -18.17
CA HIS A 4 6.19 18.04 -16.83
C HIS A 4 7.07 16.90 -16.32
N LYS A 5 8.34 17.21 -16.10
CA LYS A 5 9.20 16.45 -15.21
C LYS A 5 8.53 16.53 -13.82
N GLU A 6 7.56 15.66 -13.56
CA GLU A 6 6.81 15.60 -12.31
C GLU A 6 7.76 15.10 -11.23
N SER A 7 8.54 16.02 -10.67
CA SER A 7 9.30 15.78 -9.46
C SER A 7 8.30 15.70 -8.31
N ILE A 8 7.95 14.48 -7.94
CA ILE A 8 7.15 14.20 -6.74
C ILE A 8 7.93 14.76 -5.54
N THR A 9 7.29 15.63 -4.76
CA THR A 9 7.88 16.17 -3.53
C THR A 9 8.08 15.03 -2.53
N SER A 10 9.15 15.07 -1.72
CA SER A 10 9.43 14.03 -0.71
C SER A 10 8.23 13.72 0.19
N TYR A 11 7.43 14.73 0.51
CA TYR A 11 6.17 14.59 1.23
C TYR A 11 5.11 13.76 0.49
N GLN A 12 4.92 14.01 -0.81
CA GLN A 12 4.00 13.23 -1.65
C GLN A 12 4.47 11.78 -1.79
N ALA A 13 5.78 11.57 -1.94
CA ALA A 13 6.36 10.22 -1.98
C ALA A 13 6.13 9.47 -0.66
N SER A 14 6.37 10.11 0.49
CA SER A 14 6.07 9.49 1.79
C SER A 14 4.58 9.19 1.98
N ALA A 15 3.70 10.06 1.49
CA ALA A 15 2.26 9.85 1.57
C ALA A 15 1.80 8.66 0.71
N ILE A 16 2.36 8.50 -0.49
CA ILE A 16 2.09 7.34 -1.35
C ILE A 16 2.53 6.04 -0.66
N ILE A 17 3.73 6.03 -0.08
CA ILE A 17 4.26 4.86 0.64
C ILE A 17 3.38 4.53 1.85
N ALA A 18 2.98 5.53 2.63
CA ALA A 18 2.12 5.34 3.79
C ALA A 18 0.76 4.75 3.39
N ASN A 19 0.08 5.33 2.39
CA ASN A 19 -1.20 4.83 1.88
C ASN A 19 -1.12 3.37 1.41
N THR A 20 -0.07 3.05 0.65
CA THR A 20 0.11 1.70 0.10
C THR A 20 0.38 0.66 1.20
N THR A 21 0.95 1.09 2.33
CA THR A 21 1.22 0.21 3.48
C THR A 21 -0.02 -0.03 4.33
N LEU A 22 -0.86 1.00 4.50
CA LEU A 22 -2.04 0.93 5.37
C LEU A 22 -3.18 0.10 4.76
N GLY A 23 -3.50 0.32 3.47
CA GLY A 23 -4.37 -0.50 2.60
C GLY A 23 -5.45 -1.39 3.25
N ALA A 24 -5.67 -2.58 2.69
CA ALA A 24 -6.57 -3.59 3.26
C ALA A 24 -6.01 -4.20 4.57
N SER A 25 -4.70 -4.11 4.77
CA SER A 25 -3.97 -4.63 5.93
C SER A 25 -4.49 -4.07 7.25
N MET A 26 -4.84 -2.78 7.31
CA MET A 26 -5.36 -2.15 8.53
C MET A 26 -6.68 -2.76 9.01
N MET A 27 -7.50 -3.30 8.10
CA MET A 27 -8.82 -3.86 8.47
C MET A 27 -8.73 -5.34 8.85
N ILE A 28 -7.81 -6.09 8.25
CA ILE A 28 -7.67 -7.54 8.46
C ILE A 28 -6.81 -7.84 9.68
N LEU A 29 -5.77 -7.03 9.91
CA LEU A 29 -4.78 -7.28 10.96
C LEU A 29 -5.36 -7.27 12.38
N PRO A 30 -6.22 -6.31 12.80
CA PRO A 30 -6.81 -6.33 14.14
C PRO A 30 -7.68 -7.57 14.38
N ARG A 31 -8.41 -8.01 13.35
CA ARG A 31 -9.27 -9.20 13.42
C ARG A 31 -8.44 -10.48 13.53
N ALA A 32 -7.40 -10.61 12.71
CA ALA A 32 -6.48 -11.75 12.77
C ALA A 32 -5.75 -11.81 14.13
N MET A 33 -5.33 -10.66 14.65
CA MET A 33 -4.69 -10.55 15.96
C MET A 33 -5.66 -10.89 17.09
N ALA A 34 -6.91 -10.41 17.06
CA ALA A 34 -7.92 -10.76 18.07
C ALA A 34 -8.28 -12.26 18.07
N GLN A 35 -8.15 -12.95 16.94
CA GLN A 35 -8.38 -14.39 16.85
C GLN A 35 -7.15 -15.21 17.25
N ALA A 36 -5.94 -14.71 17.00
CA ALA A 36 -4.70 -15.42 17.26
C ALA A 36 -4.10 -15.14 18.65
N ALA A 37 -4.33 -13.96 19.22
CA ALA A 37 -3.83 -13.58 20.53
C ALA A 37 -4.82 -14.02 21.61
N THR A 38 -4.43 -15.02 22.39
CA THR A 38 -5.15 -15.46 23.60
C THR A 38 -5.07 -14.43 24.74
N THR A 39 -4.12 -13.49 24.64
CA THR A 39 -3.87 -12.43 25.63
C THR A 39 -4.12 -11.03 25.03
N PRO A 40 -4.57 -10.04 25.83
CA PRO A 40 -4.81 -8.66 25.36
C PRO A 40 -3.56 -7.92 24.84
N ASP A 41 -2.37 -8.47 25.07
CA ASP A 41 -1.07 -7.83 24.77
C ASP A 41 -0.64 -7.95 23.30
N GLY A 42 -1.57 -8.25 22.37
CA GLY A 42 -1.28 -8.38 20.94
C GLY A 42 -0.66 -7.12 20.31
N TRP A 43 -0.85 -5.95 20.91
CA TRP A 43 -0.24 -4.69 20.48
C TRP A 43 1.30 -4.69 20.59
N ILE A 44 1.88 -5.46 21.52
CA ILE A 44 3.34 -5.54 21.71
C ILE A 44 4.00 -6.24 20.52
N ALA A 45 3.38 -7.31 20.02
CA ALA A 45 3.86 -8.02 18.84
C ALA A 45 3.83 -7.13 17.59
N LEU A 46 2.79 -6.29 17.44
CA LEU A 46 2.71 -5.31 16.36
C LEU A 46 3.84 -4.28 16.42
N LEU A 47 4.14 -3.76 17.61
CA LEU A 47 5.26 -2.82 17.79
C LEU A 47 6.60 -3.46 17.45
N LEU A 48 6.84 -4.69 17.91
CA LEU A 48 8.09 -5.39 17.63
C LEU A 48 8.28 -5.62 16.12
N MET A 49 7.23 -6.06 15.43
CA MET A 49 7.24 -6.29 13.99
C MET A 49 7.47 -4.99 13.20
N SER A 50 6.88 -3.89 13.65
CA SER A 50 7.06 -2.56 13.07
C SER A 50 8.50 -2.07 13.21
N VAL A 51 9.13 -2.24 14.37
CA VAL A 51 10.53 -1.86 14.61
C VAL A 51 11.46 -2.66 13.70
N ILE A 52 11.26 -3.98 13.61
CA ILE A 52 12.07 -4.85 12.73
C ILE A 52 11.95 -4.41 11.27
N TYR A 53 10.73 -4.08 10.82
CA TYR A 53 10.47 -3.63 9.45
C TYR A 53 11.16 -2.29 9.13
N ILE A 54 11.09 -1.31 10.03
CA ILE A 54 11.76 -0.01 9.88
C ILE A 54 13.27 -0.18 9.77
N VAL A 55 13.86 -1.00 10.65
CA VAL A 55 15.30 -1.28 10.64
C VAL A 55 15.70 -1.95 9.32
N PHE A 56 14.95 -2.95 8.88
CA PHE A 56 15.22 -3.64 7.61
C PHE A 56 15.18 -2.68 6.41
N ILE A 57 14.13 -1.85 6.31
CA ILE A 57 14.00 -0.84 5.24
C ILE A 57 15.15 0.16 5.28
N PHE A 58 15.53 0.64 6.46
CA PHE A 58 16.63 1.58 6.61
C PHE A 58 17.95 0.98 6.09
N PHE A 59 18.27 -0.26 6.49
CA PHE A 59 19.46 -0.97 6.02
C PHE A 59 19.45 -1.17 4.50
N VAL A 60 18.32 -1.60 3.94
CA VAL A 60 18.19 -1.78 2.49
C VAL A 60 18.38 -0.45 1.76
N ASN A 61 17.70 0.62 2.17
CA ASN A 61 17.84 1.93 1.52
C ASN A 61 19.27 2.47 1.58
N VAL A 62 19.95 2.37 2.72
CA VAL A 62 21.34 2.81 2.86
C VAL A 62 22.29 1.99 1.98
N LEU A 63 22.05 0.68 1.85
CA LEU A 63 22.86 -0.19 1.00
C LEU A 63 22.65 0.10 -0.50
N MET A 64 21.41 0.41 -0.88
CA MET A 64 21.01 0.76 -2.25
C MET A 64 21.58 2.14 -2.66
N MET A 65 21.45 3.15 -1.80
CA MET A 65 21.92 4.53 -2.07
C MET A 65 23.44 4.63 -2.23
N LYS A 66 24.22 3.71 -1.64
CA LYS A 66 25.68 3.68 -1.77
C LYS A 66 26.17 3.16 -3.13
N LYS A 67 25.34 2.43 -3.87
CA LYS A 67 25.68 1.87 -5.18
C LYS A 67 24.93 2.64 -6.26
N VAL A 68 25.52 3.75 -6.73
CA VAL A 68 25.23 4.46 -8.01
C VAL A 68 23.75 4.91 -8.20
N PRO A 69 23.48 6.13 -8.72
CA PRO A 69 22.10 6.57 -8.98
C PRO A 69 21.49 5.78 -10.16
N PHE A 70 20.96 4.60 -9.89
CA PHE A 70 20.21 3.82 -10.88
C PHE A 70 18.87 4.49 -11.16
N SER A 71 18.52 4.61 -12.44
CA SER A 71 17.31 5.32 -12.88
C SER A 71 16.02 4.53 -12.63
N SER A 72 16.11 3.21 -12.39
CA SER A 72 14.95 2.35 -12.14
C SER A 72 15.35 1.08 -11.38
N TYR A 73 14.40 0.52 -10.61
CA TYR A 73 14.57 -0.78 -9.93
C TYR A 73 14.94 -1.90 -10.92
N TYR A 74 14.42 -1.83 -12.14
CA TYR A 74 14.70 -2.78 -13.21
C TYR A 74 16.17 -2.74 -13.66
N ASP A 75 16.78 -1.56 -13.68
CA ASP A 75 18.18 -1.36 -14.05
C ASP A 75 19.10 -1.87 -12.94
N TYR A 76 18.75 -1.56 -11.67
CA TYR A 76 19.47 -2.08 -10.50
C TYR A 76 19.52 -3.61 -10.50
N THR A 77 18.39 -4.24 -10.79
CA THR A 77 18.24 -5.70 -10.75
C THR A 77 18.99 -6.36 -11.92
N ASN A 78 19.00 -5.74 -13.10
CA ASN A 78 19.76 -6.23 -14.25
C ASN A 78 21.28 -6.07 -14.09
N GLU A 79 21.75 -5.00 -13.45
CA GLU A 79 23.18 -4.75 -13.27
C GLU A 79 23.76 -5.51 -12.07
N GLY A 80 22.97 -5.70 -11.00
CA GLY A 80 23.38 -6.43 -9.81
C GLY A 80 23.39 -7.96 -9.97
N LEU A 81 22.41 -8.52 -10.69
CA LEU A 81 22.21 -9.99 -10.82
C LEU A 81 22.52 -10.51 -12.24
N GLY A 82 22.80 -9.63 -13.19
CA GLY A 82 23.03 -9.96 -14.60
C GLY A 82 21.73 -10.06 -15.42
N LYS A 83 21.85 -9.96 -16.75
CA LYS A 83 20.70 -9.81 -17.68
C LYS A 83 19.66 -10.93 -17.60
N TRP A 84 20.07 -12.18 -17.36
CA TRP A 84 19.17 -13.33 -17.35
C TRP A 84 18.44 -13.48 -16.01
N ILE A 85 19.17 -13.44 -14.90
CA ILE A 85 18.61 -13.56 -13.56
C ILE A 85 17.82 -12.29 -13.21
N GLY A 86 18.31 -11.13 -13.63
CA GLY A 86 17.62 -9.86 -13.43
C GLY A 86 16.29 -9.78 -14.19
N ALA A 87 16.24 -10.28 -15.43
CA ALA A 87 14.98 -10.38 -16.17
C ALA A 87 13.96 -11.31 -15.48
N LEU A 88 14.40 -12.45 -14.95
CA LEU A 88 13.53 -13.37 -14.21
C LEU A 88 13.00 -12.73 -12.92
N ALA A 89 13.86 -12.05 -12.14
CA ALA A 89 13.46 -11.35 -10.92
C ALA A 89 12.45 -10.22 -11.21
N ASN A 90 12.67 -9.45 -12.27
CA ASN A 90 11.74 -8.42 -12.72
C ASN A 90 10.38 -9.02 -13.12
N LEU A 91 10.36 -10.14 -13.82
CA LEU A 91 9.12 -10.84 -14.18
C LEU A 91 8.36 -11.33 -12.93
N LEU A 92 9.07 -11.90 -11.95
CA LEU A 92 8.46 -12.32 -10.68
C LEU A 92 7.84 -11.15 -9.93
N ILE A 93 8.48 -9.98 -9.94
CA ILE A 93 7.94 -8.77 -9.30
C ILE A 93 6.66 -8.30 -9.99
N ILE A 94 6.59 -8.35 -11.33
CA ILE A 94 5.39 -7.97 -12.07
C ILE A 94 4.22 -8.89 -11.69
N VAL A 95 4.47 -10.21 -11.66
CA VAL A 95 3.45 -11.21 -11.27
C VAL A 95 3.00 -10.99 -9.82
N TYR A 96 3.94 -10.68 -8.92
CA TYR A 96 3.64 -10.35 -7.53
C TYR A 96 2.69 -9.13 -7.44
N PHE A 97 3.02 -8.02 -8.11
CA PHE A 97 2.17 -6.83 -8.11
C PHE A 97 0.79 -7.07 -8.73
N LEU A 98 0.69 -7.89 -9.78
CA LEU A 98 -0.58 -8.30 -10.35
C LEU A 98 -1.43 -9.12 -9.36
N GLY A 99 -0.80 -10.01 -8.61
CA GLY A 99 -1.44 -10.78 -7.56
C GLY A 99 -1.99 -9.89 -6.44
N VAL A 100 -1.17 -8.94 -5.98
CA VAL A 100 -1.57 -7.95 -4.96
C VAL A 100 -2.73 -7.09 -5.46
N ALA A 101 -2.66 -6.56 -6.69
CA ALA A 101 -3.74 -5.76 -7.26
C ALA A 101 -5.07 -6.53 -7.35
N SER A 102 -5.00 -7.81 -7.75
CA SER A 102 -6.18 -8.69 -7.81
C SER A 102 -6.78 -8.95 -6.43
N TYR A 103 -5.93 -9.13 -5.42
CA TYR A 103 -6.34 -9.29 -4.03
C TYR A 103 -7.04 -8.04 -3.49
N GLU A 104 -6.45 -6.87 -3.71
CA GLU A 104 -7.02 -5.58 -3.27
C GLU A 104 -8.39 -5.31 -3.89
N VAL A 105 -8.52 -5.47 -5.21
CA VAL A 105 -9.81 -5.29 -5.91
C VAL A 105 -10.88 -6.24 -5.36
N ARG A 106 -10.51 -7.49 -5.05
CA ARG A 106 -11.43 -8.47 -4.47
C ARG A 106 -11.85 -8.08 -3.05
N ALA A 107 -10.89 -7.74 -2.20
CA ALA A 107 -11.15 -7.34 -0.81
C ALA A 107 -12.09 -6.11 -0.75
N MET A 108 -11.83 -5.10 -1.59
CA MET A 108 -12.68 -3.91 -1.68
C MET A 108 -14.07 -4.23 -2.22
N SER A 109 -14.18 -5.10 -3.23
CA SER A 109 -15.48 -5.50 -3.80
C SER A 109 -16.34 -6.26 -2.79
N GLU A 110 -15.74 -7.10 -1.95
CA GLU A 110 -16.43 -7.81 -0.86
C GLU A 110 -16.89 -6.84 0.23
N MET A 111 -16.07 -5.83 0.59
CA MET A 111 -16.48 -4.79 1.55
C MET A 111 -17.64 -3.94 1.05
N VAL A 112 -17.58 -3.43 -0.18
CA VAL A 112 -18.66 -2.61 -0.75
C VAL A 112 -19.97 -3.39 -0.79
N LYS A 113 -19.91 -4.68 -1.12
CA LYS A 113 -21.08 -5.55 -1.06
C LYS A 113 -21.65 -5.66 0.35
N PHE A 114 -20.80 -5.79 1.36
CA PHE A 114 -21.23 -5.89 2.76
C PHE A 114 -21.89 -4.61 3.28
N PHE A 115 -21.30 -3.44 2.96
CA PHE A 115 -21.73 -2.15 3.51
C PHE A 115 -22.80 -1.42 2.69
N LEU A 116 -22.74 -1.47 1.35
CA LEU A 116 -23.61 -0.66 0.49
C LEU A 116 -24.61 -1.51 -0.31
N LEU A 117 -24.13 -2.52 -1.04
CA LEU A 117 -24.90 -3.19 -2.11
C LEU A 117 -24.96 -4.72 -1.90
N GLN A 118 -25.70 -5.16 -0.88
CA GLN A 118 -25.80 -6.58 -0.50
C GLN A 118 -26.29 -7.49 -1.64
N ASN A 119 -27.16 -6.97 -2.51
CA ASN A 119 -27.79 -7.72 -3.61
C ASN A 119 -27.01 -7.69 -4.93
N THR A 120 -25.91 -6.94 -5.04
CA THR A 120 -25.20 -6.78 -6.33
C THR A 120 -24.14 -7.87 -6.48
N PRO A 121 -24.02 -8.50 -7.67
CA PRO A 121 -22.97 -9.49 -7.91
C PRO A 121 -21.58 -8.85 -7.88
N VAL A 122 -20.63 -9.52 -7.24
CA VAL A 122 -19.24 -9.04 -7.01
C VAL A 122 -18.53 -8.71 -8.33
N ALA A 123 -18.89 -9.37 -9.43
CA ALA A 123 -18.31 -9.09 -10.75
C ALA A 123 -18.53 -7.64 -11.21
N VAL A 124 -19.70 -7.05 -10.91
CA VAL A 124 -20.02 -5.68 -11.36
C VAL A 124 -19.21 -4.65 -10.57
N THR A 125 -19.06 -4.84 -9.26
CA THR A 125 -18.23 -3.96 -8.43
C THR A 125 -16.75 -4.08 -8.78
N MET A 126 -16.24 -5.29 -9.03
CA MET A 126 -14.87 -5.51 -9.50
C MET A 126 -14.56 -4.76 -10.79
N ILE A 127 -15.45 -4.84 -11.80
CA ILE A 127 -15.26 -4.13 -13.08
C ILE A 127 -15.22 -2.61 -12.86
N SER A 128 -16.08 -2.07 -11.98
CA SER A 128 -16.07 -0.64 -11.68
C SER A 128 -14.75 -0.17 -11.06
N PHE A 129 -14.18 -0.94 -10.12
CA PHE A 129 -12.87 -0.65 -9.53
C PHE A 129 -11.74 -0.73 -10.56
N ILE A 130 -11.78 -1.71 -11.47
CA ILE A 130 -10.79 -1.83 -12.55
C ILE A 130 -10.85 -0.63 -13.49
N LEU A 131 -12.06 -0.17 -13.86
CA LEU A 131 -12.24 1.01 -14.71
C LEU A 131 -11.70 2.29 -14.05
N VAL A 132 -11.97 2.47 -12.77
CA VAL A 132 -11.42 3.61 -12.00
C VAL A 132 -9.89 3.53 -11.91
N GLY A 133 -9.35 2.33 -11.67
CA GLY A 133 -7.89 2.11 -11.68
C GLY A 133 -7.26 2.43 -13.02
N LEU A 134 -7.89 2.02 -14.13
CA LEU A 134 -7.42 2.33 -15.47
C LEU A 134 -7.45 3.85 -15.74
N TYR A 135 -8.51 4.54 -15.31
CA TYR A 135 -8.61 5.99 -15.43
C TYR A 135 -7.48 6.71 -14.66
N LEU A 136 -7.16 6.25 -13.45
CA LEU A 136 -6.05 6.79 -12.66
C LEU A 136 -4.69 6.60 -13.34
N VAL A 137 -4.46 5.44 -13.96
CA VAL A 137 -3.21 5.17 -14.70
C VAL A 137 -3.06 6.07 -15.93
N VAL A 138 -4.17 6.39 -16.61
CA VAL A 138 -4.16 7.29 -17.78
C VAL A 138 -3.82 8.74 -17.39
N GLY A 139 -4.23 9.19 -16.20
CA GLY A 139 -3.90 10.53 -15.67
C GLY A 139 -2.42 10.70 -15.28
N GLY A 140 -1.67 9.61 -15.14
CA GLY A 140 -0.26 9.64 -14.75
C GLY A 140 -0.05 9.74 -13.23
N ILE A 141 1.21 9.64 -12.82
CA ILE A 141 1.57 9.49 -11.40
C ILE A 141 1.40 10.78 -10.59
N GLY A 142 1.50 11.96 -11.20
CA GLY A 142 1.38 13.23 -10.48
C GLY A 142 -0.03 13.56 -10.03
N ASP A 143 -1.06 13.22 -10.81
CA ASP A 143 -2.44 13.39 -10.37
C ASP A 143 -2.75 12.46 -9.19
N PHE A 144 -2.25 11.22 -9.24
CA PHE A 144 -2.33 10.29 -8.11
C PHE A 144 -1.56 10.82 -6.87
N ALA A 145 -0.34 11.34 -7.07
CA ALA A 145 0.51 11.87 -6.00
C ALA A 145 -0.07 13.11 -5.30
N ARG A 146 -0.96 13.86 -5.96
CA ARG A 146 -1.67 15.00 -5.36
C ARG A 146 -2.82 14.58 -4.45
N LEU A 147 -3.43 13.41 -4.70
CA LEU A 147 -4.52 12.87 -3.90
C LEU A 147 -4.03 12.13 -2.65
N CYS A 148 -2.87 11.47 -2.72
CA CYS A 148 -2.36 10.64 -1.61
C CYS A 148 -2.18 11.38 -0.27
N PRO A 149 -1.74 12.65 -0.21
CA PRO A 149 -1.58 13.36 1.07
C PRO A 149 -2.88 13.57 1.87
N PHE A 150 -4.04 13.48 1.22
CA PHE A 150 -5.33 13.66 1.88
C PHE A 150 -5.70 12.48 2.80
N PHE A 151 -5.39 11.26 2.37
CA PHE A 151 -5.74 10.03 3.07
C PHE A 151 -5.14 9.87 4.48
N PRO A 152 -3.83 10.09 4.72
CA PRO A 152 -3.29 9.97 6.07
C PRO A 152 -3.86 11.01 7.03
N HIS A 153 -4.40 12.12 6.52
CA HIS A 153 -5.14 13.09 7.33
C HIS A 153 -6.48 12.50 7.79
N CYS A 154 -7.25 11.91 6.87
CA CYS A 154 -8.50 11.24 7.20
C CYS A 154 -8.29 10.06 8.17
N ASP A 155 -7.27 9.23 7.96
CA ASP A 155 -7.00 8.08 8.83
C ASP A 155 -6.69 8.52 10.27
N LEU A 156 -5.98 9.64 10.43
CA LEU A 156 -5.68 10.22 11.75
C LEU A 156 -6.96 10.72 12.44
N ASP A 157 -7.85 11.38 11.70
CA ASP A 157 -9.13 11.87 12.22
C ASP A 157 -10.03 10.70 12.68
N TYR A 158 -10.08 9.62 11.90
CA TYR A 158 -10.78 8.39 12.27
C TYR A 158 -10.22 7.77 13.56
N LEU A 159 -8.89 7.70 13.69
CA LEU A 159 -8.24 7.17 14.90
C LEU A 159 -8.57 8.01 16.14
N ILE A 160 -8.49 9.34 16.03
CA ILE A 160 -8.80 10.27 17.12
C ILE A 160 -10.27 10.11 17.53
N CYS A 161 -11.19 10.05 16.56
CA CYS A 161 -12.61 9.85 16.83
C CYS A 161 -12.88 8.50 17.54
N CYS A 162 -12.23 7.43 17.10
CA CYS A 162 -12.32 6.11 17.75
C CYS A 162 -11.82 6.15 19.20
N ILE A 163 -10.65 6.76 19.45
CA ILE A 163 -10.08 6.89 20.80
C ILE A 163 -11.01 7.71 21.70
N TRP A 164 -11.55 8.82 21.18
CA TRP A 164 -12.46 9.67 21.93
C TRP A 164 -13.77 8.96 22.30
N THR A 165 -14.34 8.21 21.35
CA THR A 165 -15.55 7.40 21.56
C THR A 165 -15.34 6.26 22.55
N GLN A 166 -14.14 5.67 22.58
CA GLN A 166 -13.79 4.65 23.55
C GLN A 166 -13.60 5.24 24.95
N CYS A 167 -12.98 6.42 25.03
CA CYS A 167 -12.76 7.15 26.29
C CYS A 167 -14.07 7.69 26.89
N SER A 168 -15.05 8.10 26.07
CA SER A 168 -16.37 8.53 26.55
C SER A 168 -17.26 7.38 27.04
N ARG A 169 -16.89 6.12 26.77
CA ARG A 169 -17.63 4.93 27.19
C ARG A 169 -17.07 4.25 28.45
N ILE A 170 -15.98 4.77 29.01
CA ILE A 170 -15.38 4.36 30.29
C ILE A 170 -15.79 5.37 31.35
#